data_AF-A0A1X7MU53-F1
#
_entry.id   AF-A0A1X7MU53-F1
#
_cell.length_a   1.000
_cell.length_b   1.000
_cell.length_c   1.000
_cell.angle_alpha   90.00
_cell.angle_beta   90.00
_cell.angle_gamma   90.00
#
_symmetry.space_group_name_H-M   'P 1'
#
loop_
_entity.id
_entity.type
_entity.pdbx_description
1 polymer ?
#
loop_
_entity_poly.entity_id
_entity_poly.type
_entity_poly.pdbx_seq_one_letter_code
_entity_poly.pdbx_strand_id
1 'polypeptide(L)' 'MNGDHYVLLTATPWDDRTEIIGVYASEAWAREAAATWLRDPDREAFPRCVIEAWSGAHLLERSVIEGITGEEVDEGARAD' A
#
# COMPACT_ATOMS: atom_id res chain seq x y z
N MET A 1 -25.13 4.01 -7.79
CA MET A 1 -24.13 4.53 -6.84
C MET A 1 -22.86 4.78 -7.64
N ASN A 2 -22.57 6.03 -8.01
CA ASN A 2 -21.25 6.42 -8.53
C ASN A 2 -20.72 7.44 -7.53
N GLY A 3 -20.32 6.96 -6.37
CA GLY A 3 -19.61 7.74 -5.38
C GLY A 3 -18.11 7.49 -5.52
N ASP A 4 -17.33 8.41 -4.98
CA ASP A 4 -15.90 8.23 -4.88
C ASP A 4 -15.60 7.05 -3.95
N HIS A 5 -14.66 6.20 -4.35
CA HIS A 5 -14.23 5.05 -3.57
C HIS A 5 -12.75 4.77 -3.81
N TYR A 6 -12.17 4.04 -2.86
CA TYR A 6 -10.75 3.75 -2.84
C TYR A 6 -10.56 2.23 -2.84
N VAL A 7 -9.83 1.71 -3.82
CA VAL A 7 -9.54 0.29 -3.94
C VAL A 7 -8.11 0.05 -3.45
N LEU A 8 -7.96 -0.83 -2.47
CA LEU A 8 -6.66 -1.27 -1.98
C LEU A 8 -6.30 -2.58 -2.66
N LEU A 9 -5.11 -2.62 -3.26
CA LEU A 9 -4.57 -3.73 -4.02
C LEU A 9 -3.22 -4.17 -3.43
N THR A 10 -2.91 -5.45 -3.53
CA THR A 10 -1.52 -5.91 -3.41
C THR A 10 -0.72 -5.43 -4.62
N ALA A 11 0.58 -5.26 -4.43
CA ALA A 11 1.54 -5.10 -5.51
C ALA A 11 2.83 -5.82 -5.16
N THR A 12 3.46 -6.41 -6.16
CA THR A 12 4.84 -6.91 -6.03
C THR A 12 5.71 -6.26 -7.11
N PRO A 13 7.01 -6.08 -6.88
CA PRO A 13 7.92 -5.55 -7.91
C PRO A 13 8.07 -6.46 -9.12
N TRP A 14 7.74 -7.74 -8.98
CA TRP A 14 8.13 -8.82 -9.89
C TRP A 14 6.95 -9.41 -10.66
N ASP A 15 5.72 -9.12 -10.23
CA ASP A 15 4.52 -9.74 -10.74
C ASP A 15 3.40 -8.69 -10.87
N ASP A 16 2.75 -8.68 -12.04
CA ASP A 16 1.64 -7.78 -12.38
C ASP A 16 0.31 -8.21 -11.76
N ARG A 17 0.24 -9.34 -11.04
CA ARG A 17 -0.97 -9.76 -10.35
C ARG A 17 -1.18 -8.87 -9.15
N THR A 18 -2.25 -8.11 -9.23
CA THR A 18 -2.78 -7.32 -8.11
C THR A 18 -4.03 -8.03 -7.59
N GLU A 19 -4.05 -8.31 -6.29
CA GLU A 19 -5.22 -8.84 -5.60
C GLU A 19 -5.92 -7.71 -4.86
N ILE A 20 -7.25 -7.65 -4.95
CA ILE A 20 -8.04 -6.67 -4.21
C ILE A 20 -8.08 -7.10 -2.74
N ILE A 21 -7.50 -6.27 -1.88
CA ILE A 21 -7.56 -6.43 -0.43
C ILE A 21 -8.89 -5.91 0.10
N GLY A 22 -9.39 -4.79 -0.45
CA GLY A 22 -10.67 -4.21 -0.06
C GLY A 22 -11.05 -2.93 -0.80
N VAL A 23 -12.30 -2.50 -0.60
CA VAL A 23 -12.85 -1.25 -1.13
C VAL A 23 -13.34 -0.38 0.02
N TYR A 24 -12.94 0.87 0.03
CA TYR A 24 -13.16 1.82 1.12
C TYR A 24 -13.86 3.08 0.64
N ALA A 25 -14.68 3.66 1.50
CA ALA A 25 -15.34 4.94 1.24
C ALA A 25 -14.42 6.16 1.48
N SER A 26 -13.20 5.95 2.00
CA SER A 26 -12.27 7.02 2.38
C SER A 26 -10.82 6.57 2.15
N GLU A 27 -10.01 7.50 1.66
CA GLU A 27 -8.57 7.32 1.46
C GLU A 27 -7.85 7.02 2.78
N ALA A 28 -8.26 7.67 3.87
CA ALA A 28 -7.65 7.48 5.18
C ALA A 28 -7.80 6.02 5.65
N TRP A 29 -9.00 5.45 5.49
CA TRP A 29 -9.26 4.05 5.84
C TRP A 29 -8.51 3.08 4.93
N ALA A 30 -8.43 3.37 3.62
CA ALA A 30 -7.64 2.57 2.70
C ALA A 30 -6.14 2.58 3.10
N ARG A 31 -5.60 3.73 3.54
CA ARG A 31 -4.23 3.85 4.05
C ARG A 31 -4.00 3.10 5.36
N GLU A 32 -4.94 3.17 6.30
CA GLU A 32 -4.85 2.43 7.56
C GLU A 32 -4.87 0.91 7.32
N ALA A 33 -5.71 0.45 6.39
CA ALA A 33 -5.75 -0.94 5.98
C ALA A 33 -4.46 -1.38 5.27
N ALA A 34 -3.92 -0.53 4.39
CA ALA A 34 -2.62 -0.78 3.75
C ALA A 34 -1.51 -0.91 4.79
N ALA A 35 -1.43 0.02 5.75
CA ALA A 35 -0.44 -0.02 6.82
C ALA A 35 -0.57 -1.28 7.69
N THR A 36 -1.80 -1.72 7.95
CA THR A 36 -2.06 -2.97 8.68
C THR A 36 -1.57 -4.18 7.88
N TRP A 37 -1.88 -4.23 6.59
CA TRP A 37 -1.47 -5.31 5.70
C TRP A 37 0.05 -5.40 5.56
N LEU A 38 0.73 -4.26 5.42
CA LEU A 38 2.19 -4.18 5.25
C LEU A 38 2.98 -4.57 6.51
N ARG A 39 2.37 -4.52 7.69
CA ARG A 39 3.01 -4.89 8.97
C ARG A 39 2.92 -6.38 9.30
N ASP A 40 2.19 -7.14 8.50
CA ASP A 40 2.01 -8.57 8.71
C ASP A 40 3.34 -9.30 8.41
N PRO A 41 3.94 -9.99 9.39
CA PRO A 41 5.26 -10.60 9.26
C PRO A 41 5.28 -11.82 8.33
N ASP A 42 4.11 -12.39 8.01
CA ASP A 42 3.99 -13.53 7.10
C ASP A 42 3.94 -13.11 5.62
N ARG A 43 4.14 -11.82 5.33
CA ARG A 43 4.10 -11.27 3.96
C ARG A 43 5.41 -11.49 3.21
N GLU A 44 5.31 -11.34 1.89
CA GLU A 44 6.42 -11.46 0.95
C GLU A 44 7.55 -10.48 1.29
N ALA A 45 8.78 -10.83 0.86
CA ALA A 45 9.90 -9.91 0.94
C ALA A 45 9.59 -8.66 0.10
N PHE A 46 9.61 -7.49 0.74
CA PHE A 46 9.25 -6.19 0.15
C PHE A 46 7.76 -6.07 -0.21
N PRO A 47 6.86 -6.14 0.79
CA PRO A 47 5.43 -6.04 0.53
C PRO A 47 5.10 -4.62 0.03
N ARG A 48 4.28 -4.52 -1.01
CA ARG A 48 3.75 -3.25 -1.52
C ARG A 48 2.25 -3.30 -1.63
N CYS A 49 1.63 -2.15 -1.43
CA CYS A 49 0.21 -1.92 -1.68
C CYS A 49 0.04 -0.82 -2.72
N VAL A 50 -1.07 -0.85 -3.42
CA VAL A 50 -1.53 0.26 -4.27
C VAL A 50 -2.91 0.69 -3.79
N ILE A 51 -3.11 2.00 -3.64
CA ILE A 51 -4.43 2.58 -3.46
C ILE A 51 -4.82 3.27 -4.76
N GLU A 52 -5.98 2.92 -5.27
CA GLU A 52 -6.57 3.60 -6.41
C GLU A 52 -7.79 4.39 -5.96
N ALA A 53 -7.84 5.68 -6.31
CA ALA A 53 -9.01 6.52 -6.11
C ALA A 53 -9.87 6.48 -7.39
N TRP A 54 -11.15 6.17 -7.24
CA TRP A 54 -12.09 5.99 -8.34
C TRP A 54 -13.33 6.86 -8.14
N SER A 55 -13.87 7.40 -9.22
CA SER A 55 -15.21 8.01 -9.27
C SER A 55 -16.07 7.27 -10.28
N GLY A 56 -17.00 6.44 -9.77
CA GLY A 56 -17.70 5.47 -10.61
C GLY A 56 -16.71 4.53 -11.33
N ALA A 57 -16.74 4.48 -12.65
CA ALA A 57 -15.84 3.65 -13.45
C ALA A 57 -14.54 4.36 -13.89
N HIS A 58 -14.28 5.57 -13.39
CA HIS A 58 -13.12 6.37 -13.76
C HIS A 58 -12.05 6.34 -12.69
N LEU A 59 -10.85 5.90 -13.05
CA LEU A 59 -9.66 6.02 -12.20
C LEU A 59 -9.22 7.49 -12.16
N LEU A 60 -9.13 8.05 -10.96
CA LEU A 60 -8.70 9.41 -10.72
C LEU A 60 -7.21 9.48 -10.38
N GLU A 61 -6.78 8.63 -9.44
CA GLU A 61 -5.41 8.62 -8.93
C GLU A 61 -4.99 7.19 -8.58
N ARG A 62 -3.70 6.92 -8.70
CA ARG A 62 -3.06 5.70 -8.21
C ARG A 62 -1.84 6.08 -7.37
N SER A 63 -1.77 5.60 -6.14
CA SER A 63 -0.67 5.82 -5.22
C SER A 63 -0.07 4.48 -4.77
N VAL A 64 1.26 4.36 -4.79
CA VAL A 64 1.98 3.18 -4.30
C VAL A 64 2.37 3.41 -2.83
N ILE A 65 2.18 2.40 -1.99
CA ILE A 65 2.60 2.39 -0.59
C ILE A 65 3.54 1.21 -0.40
N GLU A 66 4.77 1.50 -0.03
CA GLU A 66 5.79 0.47 0.22
C GLU A 66 5.85 0.17 1.71
N GLY A 67 5.90 -1.12 2.07
CA GLY A 67 6.23 -1.54 3.42
C GLY A 67 7.71 -1.32 3.65
N ILE A 68 8.08 -0.65 4.75
CA ILE A 68 9.47 -0.56 5.17
C ILE A 68 9.88 -1.95 5.65
N THR A 69 10.60 -2.71 4.81
CA THR A 69 11.35 -3.87 5.28
C THR A 69 12.50 -3.32 6.10
N GLY A 70 12.55 -3.65 7.39
CA GLY A 70 13.53 -3.12 8.33
C GLY A 70 14.97 -3.27 7.83
N GLU A 71 15.52 -2.19 7.31
CA GLU A 71 16.95 -1.91 7.25
C GLU A 71 17.14 -0.39 7.11
N GLU A 72 16.74 0.35 8.16
CA GLU A 72 17.46 1.57 8.49
C GLU A 72 18.74 1.16 9.22
N VAL A 73 19.76 0.78 8.44
CA VAL A 73 21.15 0.84 8.89
C VAL A 73 21.57 2.30 8.90
N ASP A 74 21.59 2.93 10.07
CA ASP A 74 22.48 4.08 10.32
C ASP A 74 23.61 3.63 11.25
N GLU A 75 24.61 3.03 10.62
CA GLU A 75 25.96 2.89 11.14
C GLU A 75 26.61 4.27 11.14
N GLY A 76 26.62 4.98 12.28
CA GLY A 76 27.12 6.37 12.23
C GLY A 76 27.38 7.14 13.52
N ALA A 77 27.29 6.56 14.72
CA ALA A 77 27.64 7.26 15.96
C ALA A 77 28.98 6.76 16.55
N ARG A 78 30.07 6.94 15.79
CA ARG A 78 31.42 7.05 16.37
C ARG A 78 32.12 8.25 15.74
N ALA A 79 32.17 9.34 16.51
CA ALA A 79 33.25 10.29 16.41
C ALA A 79 33.84 10.39 17.83
N ASP A 80 35.11 9.99 17.92
CA ASP A 80 36.05 10.27 19.00
C ASP A 80 36.24 11.79 19.17
#